data_AF-A0A935EDI1-F1
#
_entry.id   AF-A0A935EDI1-F1
#
_cell.length_a   1.000
_cell.length_b   1.000
_cell.length_c   1.000
_cell.angle_alpha   90.00
_cell.angle_beta   90.00
_cell.angle_gamma   90.00
#
_symmetry.space_group_name_H-M   'P 1'
#
loop_
_entity.id
_entity.type
_entity.pdbx_description
1 polymer ?
#
loop_
_entity_poly.entity_id
_entity_poly.type
_entity_poly.pdbx_seq_one_letter_code
_entity_poly.pdbx_strand_id
1 'polypeptide(L)'
;MNVDRAAGAPLRVGELASATGLTVRTLHHYEEIGLLVPSARSAAGHRLYGDRDVDRLYRIRLLRGLGMGLDAIRVALDDGGWDLGGALQAHARAVARDLAATQRLNARLATLVAHLDGASRSATDDLMQLLEEMTMNSPLQQRISILVYADIPAAHAYLVRVFGLAAGEVSLDAEGRCVHAELQAGDGTIWLHPEADTYGLASPRTLGGASATMAVMVDDVDEHHRHAVEQGAEVVYPPVDQPYGFREYSARDPEGGLWSFMKPLG
;
A
#
# COMPACT_ATOMS: atom_id res chain seq x y z
N MET A 1 -34.02 3.90 18.48
CA MET A 1 -35.22 4.75 18.53
C MET A 1 -36.09 4.35 17.35
N ASN A 2 -37.15 3.61 17.65
CA ASN A 2 -38.00 2.90 16.70
C ASN A 2 -39.01 3.90 16.12
N VAL A 3 -38.94 4.19 14.83
CA VAL A 3 -39.99 4.95 14.14
C VAL A 3 -40.90 3.93 13.47
N ASP A 4 -42.01 3.65 14.15
CA ASP A 4 -43.14 2.90 13.63
C ASP A 4 -43.68 3.64 12.40
N ARG A 5 -43.65 3.00 11.22
CA ARG A 5 -44.16 3.59 9.97
C ARG A 5 -44.89 2.54 9.14
N ALA A 6 -46.09 2.90 8.70
CA ALA A 6 -46.80 2.21 7.63
C ALA A 6 -45.92 2.16 6.37
N ALA A 7 -45.75 0.96 5.82
CA ALA A 7 -44.92 0.68 4.65
C ALA A 7 -45.30 1.54 3.42
N GLY A 8 -44.30 2.13 2.74
CA GLY A 8 -44.30 2.20 1.27
C GLY A 8 -44.44 3.55 0.54
N ALA A 9 -44.55 4.72 1.20
CA ALA A 9 -44.64 6.00 0.46
C ALA A 9 -43.27 6.71 0.34
N PRO A 10 -42.82 7.08 -0.88
CA PRO A 10 -41.53 7.75 -1.07
C PRO A 10 -41.54 9.17 -0.47
N LEU A 11 -40.46 9.51 0.23
CA LEU A 11 -40.32 10.76 0.98
C LEU A 11 -39.76 11.88 0.10
N ARG A 12 -40.25 13.10 0.27
CA ARG A 12 -39.60 14.30 -0.28
C ARG A 12 -38.36 14.65 0.54
N VAL A 13 -37.44 15.43 -0.04
CA VAL A 13 -36.18 15.83 0.62
C VAL A 13 -36.36 16.46 2.01
N GLY A 14 -37.41 17.27 2.20
CA GLY A 14 -37.72 17.88 3.51
C GLY A 14 -38.24 16.88 4.54
N GLU A 15 -39.07 15.93 4.11
CA GLU A 15 -39.59 14.85 4.97
C GLU A 15 -38.47 13.87 5.34
N LEU A 16 -37.57 13.58 4.40
CA LEU A 16 -36.38 12.75 4.62
C LEU A 16 -35.41 13.43 5.59
N ALA A 17 -35.15 14.73 5.42
CA ALA A 17 -34.34 15.52 6.34
C ALA A 17 -34.91 15.47 7.77
N SER A 18 -36.22 15.70 7.91
CA SER A 18 -36.91 15.62 9.21
C SER A 18 -36.85 14.22 9.83
N ALA A 19 -37.04 13.16 9.03
CA ALA A 19 -37.06 11.77 9.51
C ALA A 19 -35.66 11.26 9.91
N THR A 20 -34.61 11.74 9.24
CA THR A 20 -33.22 11.28 9.46
C THR A 20 -32.42 12.20 10.38
N GLY A 21 -32.96 13.38 10.71
CA GLY A 21 -32.27 14.40 11.50
C GLY A 21 -31.10 15.05 10.75
N LEU A 22 -31.08 14.95 9.43
CA LEU A 22 -30.09 15.59 8.55
C LEU A 22 -30.65 16.90 8.00
N THR A 23 -29.77 17.80 7.56
CA THR A 23 -30.21 19.00 6.86
C THR A 23 -30.44 18.71 5.38
N VAL A 24 -31.36 19.46 4.74
CA VAL A 24 -31.54 19.41 3.28
C VAL A 24 -30.22 19.68 2.54
N ARG A 25 -29.39 20.59 3.08
CA ARG A 25 -28.05 20.87 2.55
C ARG A 25 -27.14 19.63 2.56
N THR A 26 -27.18 18.84 3.63
CA THR A 26 -26.41 17.59 3.72
C THR A 26 -26.90 16.56 2.69
N LEU A 27 -28.21 16.46 2.47
CA LEU A 27 -28.78 15.55 1.48
C LEU A 27 -28.40 15.95 0.04
N HIS A 28 -28.41 17.25 -0.27
CA HIS A 28 -27.92 17.74 -1.57
C HIS A 28 -26.41 17.48 -1.75
N HIS A 29 -25.62 17.71 -0.71
CA HIS A 29 -24.19 17.41 -0.76
C HIS A 29 -23.91 15.92 -1.02
N TYR A 30 -24.66 15.01 -0.39
CA TYR A 30 -24.54 13.57 -0.64
C TYR A 30 -24.95 13.18 -2.06
N GLU A 31 -25.93 13.87 -2.66
CA GLU A 31 -26.28 13.69 -4.09
C GLU A 31 -25.17 14.19 -5.01
N GLU A 32 -24.59 15.36 -4.73
CA GLU A 32 -23.51 15.96 -5.53
C GLU A 32 -22.27 15.07 -5.60
N ILE A 33 -21.89 14.42 -4.50
CA ILE A 33 -20.73 13.51 -4.45
C ILE A 33 -21.07 12.06 -4.86
N GLY A 34 -22.32 11.80 -5.26
CA GLY A 34 -22.81 10.48 -5.65
C GLY A 34 -23.01 9.50 -4.50
N LEU A 35 -22.92 9.95 -3.25
CA LEU A 35 -23.06 9.11 -2.06
C LEU A 35 -24.52 8.70 -1.80
N LEU A 36 -25.51 9.51 -2.18
CA LEU A 36 -26.94 9.17 -2.13
C LEU A 36 -27.67 9.75 -3.34
N VAL A 37 -28.23 8.89 -4.18
CA VAL A 37 -29.02 9.29 -5.34
C VAL A 37 -30.51 9.04 -5.05
N PRO A 38 -31.42 10.00 -5.32
CA PRO A 38 -32.85 9.78 -5.10
C PRO A 38 -33.39 8.67 -6.02
N SER A 39 -34.17 7.75 -5.45
CA SER A 39 -34.78 6.63 -6.18
C SER A 39 -35.69 7.08 -7.33
N ALA A 40 -36.34 8.24 -7.22
CA ALA A 40 -37.20 8.77 -8.27
C ALA A 40 -37.35 10.30 -8.22
N ARG A 41 -38.03 10.84 -9.22
CA ARG A 41 -38.54 12.21 -9.22
C ARG A 41 -40.04 12.21 -9.50
N SER A 42 -40.79 13.12 -8.88
CA SER A 42 -42.22 13.27 -9.12
C SER A 42 -42.49 13.90 -10.49
N ALA A 43 -43.74 13.83 -10.96
CA ALA A 43 -44.16 14.50 -12.20
C ALA A 43 -43.91 16.03 -12.19
N ALA A 44 -43.86 16.64 -11.00
CA ALA A 44 -43.52 18.05 -10.82
C ALA A 44 -42.01 18.30 -10.60
N GLY A 45 -41.14 17.30 -10.81
CA GLY A 45 -39.68 17.43 -10.74
C GLY A 45 -39.05 17.29 -9.33
N HIS A 46 -39.85 17.04 -8.29
CA HIS A 46 -39.36 16.93 -6.92
C HIS A 46 -38.65 15.58 -6.67
N ARG A 47 -37.56 15.58 -5.89
CA ARG A 47 -36.84 14.38 -5.45
C ARG A 47 -37.71 13.51 -4.56
N LEU A 48 -37.71 12.20 -4.82
CA LEU A 48 -38.46 11.19 -4.09
C LEU A 48 -37.49 10.09 -3.62
N TYR A 49 -37.50 9.82 -2.32
CA TYR A 49 -36.61 8.87 -1.66
C TYR A 49 -37.39 7.65 -1.17
N GLY A 50 -37.02 6.47 -1.67
CA GLY A 50 -37.65 5.20 -1.28
C GLY A 50 -36.97 4.55 -0.07
N ASP A 51 -37.47 3.39 0.33
CA ASP A 51 -36.95 2.64 1.49
C ASP A 51 -35.46 2.32 1.37
N ARG A 52 -34.98 2.01 0.15
CA ARG A 52 -33.55 1.77 -0.11
C ARG A 52 -32.66 2.98 0.14
N ASP A 53 -33.17 4.18 -0.13
CA ASP A 53 -32.43 5.43 0.09
C ASP A 53 -32.35 5.74 1.59
N VAL A 54 -33.44 5.44 2.31
CA VAL A 54 -33.50 5.55 3.77
C VAL A 54 -32.53 4.56 4.42
N ASP A 55 -32.52 3.31 3.97
CA ASP A 55 -31.56 2.28 4.43
C ASP A 55 -30.11 2.70 4.17
N ARG A 56 -29.82 3.21 2.97
CA ARG A 56 -28.49 3.72 2.62
C ARG A 56 -28.08 4.89 3.53
N LEU A 57 -29.01 5.80 3.84
CA LEU A 57 -28.77 6.90 4.78
C LEU A 57 -28.47 6.43 6.21
N TYR A 58 -29.18 5.41 6.70
CA TYR A 58 -28.85 4.81 7.99
C TYR A 58 -27.45 4.20 8.00
N ARG A 59 -27.02 3.55 6.92
CA ARG A 59 -25.66 3.00 6.78
C ARG A 59 -24.59 4.09 6.74
N ILE A 60 -24.81 5.17 5.95
CA ILE A 60 -23.92 6.34 5.92
C ILE A 60 -23.77 6.92 7.34
N ARG A 61 -24.89 7.09 8.05
CA ARG A 61 -24.88 7.65 9.41
C ARG A 61 -24.14 6.75 10.40
N LEU A 62 -24.34 5.43 10.30
CA LEU A 62 -23.62 4.45 11.11
C LEU A 62 -22.11 4.57 10.89
N LEU A 63 -21.65 4.49 9.65
CA LEU A 63 -20.21 4.52 9.31
C LEU A 63 -19.56 5.87 9.64
N ARG A 64 -20.28 6.98 9.40
CA ARG A 64 -19.83 8.33 9.79
C ARG A 64 -19.76 8.49 11.31
N GLY A 65 -20.70 7.88 12.05
CA GLY A 65 -20.67 7.80 13.51
C GLY A 65 -19.45 7.03 14.06
N LEU A 66 -18.84 6.18 13.24
CA LEU A 66 -17.63 5.41 13.55
C LEU A 66 -16.34 6.10 13.05
N GLY A 67 -16.44 7.36 12.62
CA GLY A 67 -15.29 8.17 12.22
C GLY A 67 -14.78 7.90 10.80
N MET A 68 -15.52 7.16 9.99
CA MET A 68 -15.16 6.93 8.57
C MET A 68 -15.43 8.19 7.73
N GLY A 69 -14.50 8.52 6.83
CA GLY A 69 -14.65 9.63 5.87
C GLY A 69 -15.62 9.31 4.73
N LEU A 70 -16.22 10.34 4.11
CA LEU A 70 -17.27 10.16 3.09
C LEU A 70 -16.81 9.36 1.85
N ASP A 71 -15.55 9.50 1.44
CA ASP A 71 -14.99 8.72 0.32
C ASP A 71 -14.89 7.23 0.64
N ALA A 72 -14.41 6.88 1.84
CA ALA A 72 -14.34 5.49 2.28
C ALA A 72 -15.74 4.88 2.46
N ILE A 73 -16.70 5.68 2.94
CA ILE A 73 -18.12 5.26 3.06
C ILE A 73 -18.70 4.96 1.68
N ARG A 74 -18.42 5.79 0.67
CA ARG A 74 -18.89 5.58 -0.70
C ARG A 74 -18.41 4.24 -1.25
N VAL A 75 -17.09 4.00 -1.19
CA VAL A 75 -16.47 2.74 -1.63
C VAL A 75 -17.13 1.55 -0.93
N ALA A 76 -17.25 1.61 0.41
CA ALA A 76 -17.84 0.52 1.18
C ALA A 76 -19.32 0.23 0.88
N LEU A 77 -20.08 1.19 0.34
CA LEU A 77 -21.50 1.05 0.04
C LEU A 77 -21.79 0.67 -1.42
N ASP A 78 -20.81 0.78 -2.31
CA ASP A 78 -20.98 0.60 -3.75
C ASP A 78 -20.60 -0.80 -4.24
N ASP A 79 -19.92 -1.62 -3.42
CA ASP A 79 -19.42 -2.97 -3.74
C ASP A 79 -20.51 -4.08 -3.88
N GLY A 80 -21.76 -3.72 -4.22
CA GLY A 80 -22.78 -4.66 -4.72
C GLY A 80 -23.37 -5.67 -3.72
N GLY A 81 -22.75 -5.87 -2.57
CA GLY A 81 -23.26 -6.65 -1.45
C GLY A 81 -22.88 -5.94 -0.16
N TRP A 82 -23.85 -5.32 0.51
CA TRP A 82 -23.58 -4.63 1.78
C TRP A 82 -22.96 -5.59 2.80
N ASP A 83 -21.66 -5.42 3.04
CA ASP A 83 -20.90 -6.12 4.06
C ASP A 83 -20.43 -5.13 5.12
N LEU A 84 -21.30 -4.91 6.12
CA LEU A 84 -20.93 -4.12 7.29
C LEU A 84 -19.71 -4.71 8.00
N GLY A 85 -19.57 -6.04 8.03
CA GLY A 85 -18.45 -6.71 8.68
C GLY A 85 -17.12 -6.35 8.03
N GLY A 86 -17.02 -6.51 6.71
CA GLY A 86 -15.85 -6.16 5.91
C GLY A 86 -15.51 -4.67 5.97
N ALA A 87 -16.50 -3.78 5.85
CA ALA A 87 -16.28 -2.34 5.96
C ALA A 87 -15.74 -1.94 7.35
N LEU A 88 -16.29 -2.51 8.42
CA LEU A 88 -15.81 -2.29 9.78
C LEU A 88 -14.41 -2.87 10.00
N GLN A 89 -14.12 -4.05 9.47
CA GLN A 89 -12.80 -4.67 9.59
C GLN A 89 -11.73 -3.88 8.83
N ALA A 90 -12.03 -3.39 7.62
CA ALA A 90 -11.13 -2.55 6.85
C ALA A 90 -10.81 -1.23 7.58
N HIS A 91 -11.83 -0.58 8.14
CA HIS A 91 -11.66 0.63 8.96
C HIS A 91 -10.89 0.35 10.25
N ALA A 92 -11.21 -0.74 10.96
CA ALA A 92 -10.50 -1.15 12.16
C ALA A 92 -9.01 -1.41 11.87
N ARG A 93 -8.66 -2.02 10.73
CA ARG A 93 -7.27 -2.20 10.30
C ARG A 93 -6.58 -0.86 10.03
N ALA A 94 -7.26 0.09 9.38
CA ALA A 94 -6.71 1.42 9.14
C ALA A 94 -6.44 2.16 10.46
N VAL A 95 -7.44 2.21 11.34
CA VAL A 95 -7.31 2.82 12.68
C VAL A 95 -6.21 2.15 13.51
N ALA A 96 -6.10 0.82 13.46
CA ALA A 96 -5.03 0.10 14.17
C ALA A 96 -3.64 0.45 13.64
N ARG A 97 -3.47 0.65 12.31
CA ARG A 97 -2.19 1.11 11.73
C ARG A 97 -1.82 2.51 12.23
N ASP A 98 -2.78 3.42 12.22
CA ASP A 98 -2.56 4.81 12.66
C ASP A 98 -2.27 4.89 14.17
N LEU A 99 -2.98 4.10 14.98
CA LEU A 99 -2.74 3.96 16.41
C LEU A 99 -1.33 3.44 16.67
N ALA A 100 -0.91 2.38 15.98
CA ALA A 100 0.42 1.81 16.15
C ALA A 100 1.53 2.80 15.77
N ALA A 101 1.34 3.56 14.69
CA ALA A 101 2.29 4.60 14.29
C ALA A 101 2.40 5.71 15.33
N THR A 102 1.26 6.17 15.85
CA THR A 102 1.19 7.22 16.87
C THR A 102 1.78 6.76 18.20
N GLN A 103 1.49 5.53 18.63
CA GLN A 103 2.06 4.95 19.85
C GLN A 103 3.58 4.82 19.78
N ARG A 104 4.13 4.43 18.62
CA ARG A 104 5.58 4.38 18.40
C ARG A 104 6.21 5.76 18.54
N LEU A 105 5.59 6.80 17.96
CA LEU A 105 6.08 8.17 18.11
C LEU A 105 6.02 8.62 19.57
N ASN A 106 4.91 8.36 20.25
CA ASN A 106 4.72 8.75 21.64
C ASN A 106 5.73 8.06 22.57
N ALA A 107 5.99 6.76 22.38
CA ALA A 107 7.00 6.04 23.14
C ALA A 107 8.40 6.64 22.96
N ARG A 108 8.78 6.98 21.72
CA ARG A 108 10.07 7.64 21.44
C ARG A 108 10.19 8.99 22.15
N LEU A 109 9.13 9.80 22.10
CA LEU A 109 9.11 11.10 22.79
C LEU A 109 9.19 10.94 24.32
N ALA A 110 8.47 9.97 24.89
CA ALA A 110 8.49 9.70 26.33
C ALA A 110 9.88 9.25 26.81
N THR A 111 10.57 8.39 26.04
CA THR A 111 11.95 8.01 26.33
C THR A 111 12.86 9.23 26.34
N LEU A 112 12.78 10.12 25.35
CA LEU A 112 13.63 11.32 25.31
C LEU A 112 13.38 12.26 26.51
N VAL A 113 12.12 12.44 26.89
CA VAL A 113 11.75 13.27 28.05
C VAL A 113 12.33 12.69 29.36
N ALA A 114 12.20 11.38 29.58
CA ALA A 114 12.70 10.74 30.80
C ALA A 114 14.23 10.84 30.95
N HIS A 115 14.98 10.84 29.83
CA HIS A 115 16.44 10.98 29.85
C HIS A 115 16.90 12.41 30.13
N LEU A 116 16.12 13.40 29.71
CA LEU A 116 16.42 14.81 29.99
C LEU A 116 16.12 15.17 31.45
N ASP A 117 15.12 14.52 32.06
CA ASP A 117 14.74 14.75 33.47
C ASP A 117 15.63 14.01 34.48
N GLY A 118 16.37 12.98 34.05
CA GLY A 118 17.21 12.11 34.88
C GLY A 118 18.68 12.56 35.05
N ALA A 119 19.07 13.73 34.54
CA ALA A 119 20.46 14.21 34.48
C ALA A 119 21.09 14.49 35.87
N SER A 120 21.39 13.42 36.62
CA SER A 120 22.42 13.37 37.66
C SER A 120 22.81 11.91 37.96
N ARG A 121 23.37 11.21 36.96
CA ARG A 121 24.41 10.18 37.06
C ARG A 121 24.92 9.87 35.65
N SER A 122 26.13 9.34 35.56
CA SER A 122 27.02 9.40 34.39
C SER A 122 26.29 9.08 33.08
N ALA A 123 26.20 10.10 32.21
CA ALA A 123 25.48 10.09 30.93
C ALA A 123 25.86 8.93 29.98
N THR A 124 26.96 8.23 30.25
CA THR A 124 27.48 7.14 29.43
C THR A 124 26.88 5.77 29.77
N ASP A 125 26.59 5.50 31.04
CA ASP A 125 26.07 4.19 31.46
C ASP A 125 24.57 4.06 31.17
N ASP A 126 23.81 5.15 31.37
CA ASP A 126 22.39 5.23 30.98
C ASP A 126 22.21 5.14 29.45
N LEU A 127 23.16 5.68 28.68
CA LEU A 127 23.19 5.58 27.22
C LEU A 127 23.41 4.14 26.75
N MET A 128 24.26 3.38 27.43
CA MET A 128 24.53 1.98 27.08
C MET A 128 23.34 1.08 27.39
N GLN A 129 22.67 1.28 28.52
CA GLN A 129 21.49 0.50 28.90
C GLN A 129 20.27 0.78 27.99
N LEU A 130 20.12 2.05 27.56
CA LEU A 130 19.16 2.44 26.51
C LEU A 130 19.39 1.72 25.17
N LEU A 131 20.64 1.63 24.74
CA LEU A 131 21.02 1.02 23.47
C LEU A 131 20.72 -0.48 23.48
N GLU A 132 20.90 -1.15 24.61
CA GLU A 132 20.60 -2.57 24.77
C GLU A 132 19.09 -2.85 24.79
N GLU A 133 18.27 -2.06 25.50
CA GLU A 133 16.82 -2.26 25.56
C GLU A 133 16.11 -1.94 24.23
N MET A 134 16.66 -1.04 23.40
CA MET A 134 16.19 -0.80 22.03
C MET A 134 16.35 -2.03 21.11
N THR A 135 17.22 -2.98 21.45
CA THR A 135 17.53 -4.12 20.55
C THR A 135 16.69 -5.37 20.74
N MET A 136 15.85 -5.45 21.78
CA MET A 136 15.10 -6.68 22.12
C MET A 136 13.58 -6.65 21.87
N ASN A 137 13.09 -5.67 21.10
CA ASN A 137 11.71 -5.62 20.54
C ASN A 137 11.86 -5.34 19.04
N SER A 138 11.84 -6.38 18.18
CA SER A 138 12.73 -6.43 17.00
C SER A 138 12.91 -5.06 16.30
N PRO A 139 14.10 -4.44 16.42
CA PRO A 139 14.37 -3.10 15.92
C PRO A 139 14.35 -3.03 14.38
N LEU A 140 14.17 -4.17 13.71
CA LEU A 140 14.13 -4.28 12.25
C LEU A 140 12.78 -3.79 11.72
N GLN A 141 12.76 -2.54 11.28
CA GLN A 141 11.56 -1.84 10.80
C GLN A 141 11.14 -2.27 9.38
N GLN A 142 12.11 -2.62 8.54
CA GLN A 142 11.92 -2.96 7.13
C GLN A 142 13.12 -3.76 6.62
N ARG A 143 12.89 -4.73 5.74
CA ARG A 143 13.95 -5.39 4.96
C ARG A 143 14.10 -4.67 3.63
N ILE A 144 15.30 -4.21 3.31
CA ILE A 144 15.65 -3.67 1.99
C ILE A 144 16.64 -4.63 1.33
N SER A 145 16.36 -5.00 0.09
CA SER A 145 17.27 -5.81 -0.71
C SER A 145 18.24 -4.89 -1.43
N ILE A 146 19.54 -5.18 -1.36
CA ILE A 146 20.58 -4.46 -2.09
C ILE A 146 21.13 -5.36 -3.19
N LEU A 147 21.13 -4.87 -4.42
CA LEU A 147 21.76 -5.50 -5.57
C LEU A 147 22.95 -4.65 -6.01
N VAL A 148 24.04 -5.32 -6.38
CA VAL A 148 25.30 -4.67 -6.77
C VAL A 148 25.46 -4.74 -8.28
N TYR A 149 25.71 -3.59 -8.90
CA TYR A 149 25.91 -3.46 -10.34
C TYR A 149 27.17 -2.64 -10.64
N ALA A 150 27.92 -3.06 -11.66
CA ALA A 150 29.04 -2.29 -12.18
C ALA A 150 28.57 -1.05 -12.96
N ASP A 151 27.42 -1.12 -13.63
CA ASP A 151 26.76 0.00 -14.31
C ASP A 151 25.31 0.18 -13.79
N ILE A 152 25.17 0.94 -12.68
CA ILE A 152 23.86 1.19 -12.06
C ILE A 152 22.87 1.86 -13.03
N PRO A 153 23.22 2.94 -13.76
CA PRO A 153 22.27 3.56 -14.68
C PRO A 153 21.76 2.61 -15.76
N ALA A 154 22.63 1.79 -16.36
CA ALA A 154 22.22 0.83 -17.38
C ALA A 154 21.35 -0.28 -16.79
N ALA A 155 21.71 -0.81 -15.61
CA ALA A 155 20.92 -1.80 -14.90
C ALA A 155 19.54 -1.25 -14.52
N HIS A 156 19.47 -0.06 -13.90
CA HIS A 156 18.22 0.59 -13.53
C HIS A 156 17.30 0.79 -14.74
N ALA A 157 17.83 1.37 -15.83
CA ALA A 157 17.05 1.59 -17.05
C ALA A 157 16.54 0.29 -17.66
N TYR A 158 17.35 -0.77 -17.65
CA TYR A 158 16.93 -2.09 -18.10
C TYR A 158 15.84 -2.67 -17.20
N LEU A 159 16.02 -2.68 -15.88
CA LEU A 159 15.10 -3.30 -14.94
C LEU A 159 13.72 -2.63 -14.97
N VAL A 160 13.67 -1.31 -15.11
CA VAL A 160 12.41 -0.57 -15.31
C VAL A 160 11.75 -0.94 -16.64
N ARG A 161 12.50 -0.85 -17.75
CA ARG A 161 11.94 -1.05 -19.09
C ARG A 161 11.54 -2.51 -19.33
N VAL A 162 12.44 -3.44 -19.06
CA VAL A 162 12.34 -4.85 -19.44
C VAL A 162 11.54 -5.66 -18.43
N PHE A 163 11.71 -5.40 -17.13
CA PHE A 163 10.99 -6.12 -16.07
C PHE A 163 9.83 -5.31 -15.46
N GLY A 164 9.53 -4.13 -16.00
CA GLY A 164 8.35 -3.35 -15.58
C GLY A 164 8.39 -2.86 -14.14
N LEU A 165 9.57 -2.84 -13.50
CA LEU A 165 9.71 -2.31 -12.14
C LEU A 165 9.52 -0.80 -12.14
N ALA A 166 8.93 -0.25 -11.07
CA ALA A 166 8.76 1.19 -11.00
C ALA A 166 10.08 1.86 -10.61
N ALA A 167 10.43 2.96 -11.28
CA ALA A 167 11.61 3.75 -10.97
C ALA A 167 11.48 4.48 -9.62
N GLY A 168 12.56 4.50 -8.84
CA GLY A 168 12.69 5.30 -7.63
C GLY A 168 13.70 6.43 -7.77
N GLU A 169 14.26 6.88 -6.64
CA GLU A 169 15.28 7.92 -6.62
C GLU A 169 16.62 7.43 -7.22
N VAL A 170 17.34 8.33 -7.90
CA VAL A 170 18.71 8.10 -8.38
C VAL A 170 19.61 9.20 -7.82
N SER A 171 20.65 8.80 -7.10
CA SER A 171 21.60 9.73 -6.47
C SER A 171 22.94 9.75 -7.22
N LEU A 172 23.46 10.96 -7.43
CA LEU A 172 24.74 11.20 -8.08
C LEU A 172 25.73 11.86 -7.10
N ASP A 173 27.03 11.61 -7.28
CA ASP A 173 28.08 12.35 -6.58
C ASP A 173 28.38 13.71 -7.23
N ALA A 174 29.34 14.45 -6.64
CA ALA A 174 29.72 15.78 -7.13
C ALA A 174 30.33 15.78 -8.54
N GLU A 175 30.83 14.63 -9.00
CA GLU A 175 31.36 14.44 -10.35
C GLU A 175 30.29 13.91 -11.34
N GLY A 176 29.04 13.75 -10.87
CA GLY A 176 27.91 13.30 -11.67
C GLY A 176 27.84 11.79 -11.88
N ARG A 177 28.61 10.99 -11.13
CA ARG A 177 28.56 9.52 -11.20
C ARG A 177 27.44 8.99 -10.33
N CYS A 178 26.73 7.97 -10.81
CA CYS A 178 25.68 7.33 -10.02
C CYS A 178 26.29 6.51 -8.89
N VAL A 179 25.86 6.80 -7.66
CA VAL A 179 26.34 6.14 -6.44
C VAL A 179 25.24 5.33 -5.74
N HIS A 180 23.98 5.53 -6.14
CA HIS A 180 22.81 4.84 -5.62
C HIS A 180 21.64 4.99 -6.59
N ALA A 181 20.80 3.96 -6.69
CA ALA A 181 19.50 4.05 -7.34
C ALA A 181 18.48 3.14 -6.67
N GLU A 182 17.19 3.45 -6.83
CA GLU A 182 16.10 2.68 -6.25
C GLU A 182 15.14 2.14 -7.31
N LEU A 183 14.60 0.96 -7.04
CA LEU A 183 13.50 0.35 -7.79
C LEU A 183 12.40 -0.06 -6.82
N GLN A 184 11.16 -0.06 -7.30
CA GLN A 184 10.00 -0.57 -6.57
C GLN A 184 9.48 -1.86 -7.21
N ALA A 185 9.29 -2.89 -6.39
CA ALA A 185 8.72 -4.17 -6.78
C ALA A 185 7.57 -4.52 -5.83
N GLY A 186 6.33 -4.18 -6.21
CA GLY A 186 5.15 -4.39 -5.37
C GLY A 186 5.17 -3.51 -4.11
N ASP A 187 5.30 -4.15 -2.94
CA ASP A 187 5.30 -3.49 -1.62
C ASP A 187 6.72 -3.23 -1.05
N GLY A 188 7.77 -3.50 -1.82
CA GLY A 188 9.16 -3.39 -1.37
C GLY A 188 10.08 -2.55 -2.27
N THR A 189 11.00 -1.83 -1.63
CA THR A 189 12.11 -1.12 -2.30
C THR A 189 13.33 -2.04 -2.49
N ILE A 190 13.95 -1.95 -3.67
CA ILE A 190 15.24 -2.54 -3.99
C ILE A 190 16.24 -1.39 -4.18
N TRP A 191 17.40 -1.52 -3.54
CA TRP A 191 18.52 -0.58 -3.68
C TRP A 191 19.56 -1.13 -4.64
N LEU A 192 20.10 -0.26 -5.49
CA LEU A 192 21.19 -0.55 -6.40
C LEU A 192 22.45 0.16 -5.94
N HIS A 193 23.51 -0.60 -5.69
CA HIS A 193 24.79 -0.09 -5.22
C HIS A 193 25.90 -0.38 -6.23
N PRO A 194 26.94 0.47 -6.28
CA PRO A 194 28.13 0.19 -7.08
C PRO A 194 28.94 -0.92 -6.41
N GLU A 195 29.85 -1.49 -7.19
CA GLU A 195 30.90 -2.34 -6.62
C GLU A 195 31.76 -1.55 -5.62
N ALA A 196 32.15 -2.21 -4.54
CA ALA A 196 32.94 -1.61 -3.49
C ALA A 196 33.82 -2.67 -2.81
N ASP A 197 35.10 -2.71 -3.18
CA ASP A 197 36.10 -3.64 -2.65
C ASP A 197 36.20 -3.56 -1.12
N THR A 198 36.07 -2.36 -0.56
CA THR A 198 36.13 -2.11 0.89
C THR A 198 35.11 -2.93 1.68
N TYR A 199 33.97 -3.26 1.05
CA TYR A 199 32.88 -4.02 1.65
C TYR A 199 32.72 -5.42 1.02
N GLY A 200 33.60 -5.81 0.11
CA GLY A 200 33.50 -7.07 -0.63
C GLY A 200 32.25 -7.14 -1.52
N LEU A 201 31.77 -6.00 -2.01
CA LEU A 201 30.60 -5.91 -2.89
C LEU A 201 31.04 -5.96 -4.34
N ALA A 202 30.60 -6.99 -5.06
CA ALA A 202 30.87 -7.17 -6.48
C ALA A 202 29.59 -7.54 -7.23
N SER A 203 29.50 -7.09 -8.49
CA SER A 203 28.37 -7.40 -9.35
C SER A 203 28.40 -8.86 -9.83
N PRO A 204 27.26 -9.40 -10.29
CA PRO A 204 27.24 -10.70 -10.95
C PRO A 204 28.20 -10.79 -12.15
N ARG A 205 28.41 -9.69 -12.88
CA ARG A 205 29.36 -9.63 -14.01
C ARG A 205 30.79 -9.87 -13.54
N THR A 206 31.21 -9.15 -12.50
CA THR A 206 32.57 -9.26 -11.94
C THR A 206 32.81 -10.62 -11.28
N LEU A 207 31.79 -11.16 -10.61
CA LEU A 207 31.85 -12.49 -9.99
C LEU A 207 31.76 -13.64 -11.00
N GLY A 208 31.29 -13.40 -12.23
CA GLY A 208 30.98 -14.45 -13.20
C GLY A 208 29.76 -15.30 -12.82
N GLY A 209 28.91 -14.79 -11.91
CA GLY A 209 27.75 -15.49 -11.37
C GLY A 209 27.05 -14.70 -10.26
N ALA A 210 25.79 -15.02 -10.00
CA ALA A 210 25.01 -14.34 -8.97
C ALA A 210 25.16 -15.05 -7.61
N SER A 211 25.48 -14.30 -6.55
CA SER A 211 25.51 -14.79 -5.17
C SER A 211 24.14 -14.76 -4.49
N ALA A 212 23.20 -14.02 -5.07
CA ALA A 212 21.79 -13.97 -4.69
C ALA A 212 20.92 -13.81 -5.93
N THR A 213 19.67 -14.22 -5.85
CA THR A 213 18.69 -14.12 -6.95
C THR A 213 17.43 -13.43 -6.45
N MET A 214 16.67 -12.85 -7.38
CA MET A 214 15.41 -12.17 -7.04
C MET A 214 14.22 -12.97 -7.56
N ALA A 215 13.21 -13.15 -6.72
CA ALA A 215 11.91 -13.65 -7.13
C ALA A 215 10.86 -12.57 -6.89
N VAL A 216 10.05 -12.28 -7.90
CA VAL A 216 9.03 -11.23 -7.87
C VAL A 216 7.67 -11.85 -8.19
N MET A 217 6.67 -11.52 -7.39
CA MET A 217 5.29 -11.93 -7.64
C MET A 217 4.67 -11.03 -8.70
N VAL A 218 4.02 -11.62 -9.71
CA VAL A 218 3.33 -10.89 -10.78
C VAL A 218 1.90 -11.38 -10.96
N ASP A 219 1.02 -10.49 -11.42
CA ASP A 219 -0.40 -10.80 -11.61
C ASP A 219 -0.63 -11.81 -12.75
N ASP A 220 0.16 -11.71 -13.81
CA ASP A 220 0.14 -12.62 -14.97
C ASP A 220 1.57 -12.86 -15.47
N VAL A 221 2.04 -14.10 -15.30
CA VAL A 221 3.42 -14.51 -15.63
C VAL A 221 3.64 -14.55 -17.13
N ASP A 222 2.63 -14.95 -17.91
CA ASP A 222 2.72 -15.12 -19.35
C ASP A 222 2.67 -13.76 -20.07
N GLU A 223 1.86 -12.81 -19.56
CA GLU A 223 1.87 -11.42 -20.02
C GLU A 223 3.19 -10.73 -19.68
N HIS A 224 3.66 -10.85 -18.44
CA HIS A 224 4.92 -10.24 -18.01
C HIS A 224 6.12 -10.78 -18.81
N HIS A 225 6.16 -12.10 -19.05
CA HIS A 225 7.17 -12.72 -19.92
C HIS A 225 7.14 -12.16 -21.34
N ARG A 226 5.96 -12.00 -21.93
CA ARG A 226 5.82 -11.48 -23.29
C ARG A 226 6.38 -10.06 -23.40
N HIS A 227 6.03 -9.19 -22.45
CA HIS A 227 6.61 -7.85 -22.34
C HIS A 227 8.14 -7.91 -22.23
N ALA A 228 8.67 -8.74 -21.33
CA ALA A 228 10.12 -8.86 -21.15
C ALA A 228 10.84 -9.31 -22.44
N VAL A 229 10.29 -10.29 -23.16
CA VAL A 229 10.84 -10.75 -24.45
C VAL A 229 10.79 -9.64 -25.50
N GLU A 230 9.66 -8.91 -25.61
CA GLU A 230 9.52 -7.79 -26.54
C GLU A 230 10.54 -6.67 -26.27
N GLN A 231 10.90 -6.47 -25.00
CA GLN A 231 11.93 -5.51 -24.57
C GLN A 231 13.37 -6.06 -24.64
N GLY A 232 13.55 -7.28 -25.14
CA GLY A 232 14.86 -7.90 -25.39
C GLY A 232 15.46 -8.63 -24.20
N ALA A 233 14.65 -9.17 -23.29
CA ALA A 233 15.14 -9.96 -22.17
C ALA A 233 15.90 -11.23 -22.61
N GLU A 234 17.01 -11.53 -21.94
CA GLU A 234 17.65 -12.84 -22.01
C GLU A 234 16.88 -13.84 -21.14
N VAL A 235 15.93 -14.57 -21.74
CA VAL A 235 15.13 -15.58 -21.03
C VAL A 235 15.97 -16.82 -20.76
N VAL A 236 16.00 -17.27 -19.50
CA VAL A 236 16.68 -18.49 -19.08
C VAL A 236 15.79 -19.71 -19.34
N TYR A 237 14.52 -19.61 -18.97
CA TYR A 237 13.49 -20.57 -19.37
C TYR A 237 12.13 -19.85 -19.46
N PRO A 238 11.26 -20.25 -20.41
CA PRO A 238 9.96 -19.63 -20.60
C PRO A 238 8.98 -20.03 -19.49
N PRO A 239 7.83 -19.35 -19.38
CA PRO A 239 6.78 -19.67 -18.42
C PRO A 239 6.46 -21.17 -18.36
N VAL A 240 6.66 -21.77 -17.19
CA VAL A 240 6.40 -23.19 -16.88
C VAL A 240 5.66 -23.34 -15.54
N ASP A 241 4.78 -24.34 -15.47
CA ASP A 241 4.10 -24.72 -14.23
C ASP A 241 5.04 -25.62 -13.42
N GLN A 242 5.40 -25.16 -12.24
CA GLN A 242 6.35 -25.83 -11.37
C GLN A 242 5.67 -26.84 -10.45
N PRO A 243 6.37 -27.93 -10.08
CA PRO A 243 5.82 -28.98 -9.21
C PRO A 243 5.48 -28.47 -7.80
N TYR A 244 6.01 -27.31 -7.40
CA TYR A 244 5.72 -26.65 -6.12
C TYR A 244 4.56 -25.64 -6.17
N GLY A 245 3.77 -25.66 -7.25
CA GLY A 245 2.49 -24.95 -7.30
C GLY A 245 2.57 -23.51 -7.78
N PHE A 246 3.55 -23.16 -8.61
CA PHE A 246 3.68 -21.82 -9.19
C PHE A 246 3.82 -21.88 -10.71
N ARG A 247 3.19 -20.93 -11.39
CA ARG A 247 3.55 -20.53 -12.74
C ARG A 247 4.77 -19.62 -12.63
N GLU A 248 5.87 -19.87 -13.33
CA GLU A 248 7.03 -18.96 -13.30
C GLU A 248 7.87 -18.99 -14.58
N TYR A 249 8.64 -17.93 -14.80
CA TYR A 249 9.74 -17.90 -15.77
C TYR A 249 10.96 -17.20 -15.16
N SER A 250 12.15 -17.40 -15.73
CA SER A 250 13.34 -16.65 -15.35
C SER A 250 14.03 -15.97 -16.52
N ALA A 251 14.68 -14.86 -16.23
CA ALA A 251 15.51 -14.10 -17.16
C ALA A 251 16.77 -13.57 -16.47
N ARG A 252 17.78 -13.21 -17.29
CA ARG A 252 18.95 -12.49 -16.81
C ARG A 252 18.79 -10.99 -16.99
N ASP A 253 19.38 -10.25 -16.07
CA ASP A 253 19.63 -8.82 -16.21
C ASP A 253 20.94 -8.56 -17.00
N PRO A 254 21.29 -7.29 -17.32
CA PRO A 254 22.44 -6.95 -18.16
C PRO A 254 23.81 -7.34 -17.60
N GLU A 255 23.86 -7.73 -16.33
CA GLU A 255 25.09 -8.15 -15.66
C GLU A 255 25.09 -9.64 -15.32
N GLY A 256 24.04 -10.37 -15.72
CA GLY A 256 23.91 -11.81 -15.54
C GLY A 256 23.20 -12.24 -14.26
N GLY A 257 22.66 -11.29 -13.49
CA GLY A 257 21.84 -11.57 -12.31
C GLY A 257 20.56 -12.32 -12.68
N LEU A 258 20.19 -13.32 -11.88
CA LEU A 258 19.03 -14.17 -12.15
C LEU A 258 17.77 -13.61 -11.47
N TRP A 259 16.73 -13.42 -12.29
CA TRP A 259 15.40 -12.98 -11.86
C TRP A 259 14.36 -14.03 -12.21
N SER A 260 13.46 -14.31 -11.27
CA SER A 260 12.28 -15.16 -11.45
C SER A 260 11.02 -14.34 -11.23
N PHE A 261 10.03 -14.54 -12.11
CA PHE A 261 8.70 -13.91 -11.98
C PHE A 261 7.66 -15.01 -11.88
N MET A 262 6.84 -14.97 -10.84
CA MET A 262 6.01 -16.10 -10.46
C MET A 262 4.64 -15.73 -9.92
N LYS A 263 3.71 -16.69 -9.99
CA LYS A 263 2.36 -16.60 -9.46
C LYS A 263 1.91 -17.98 -8.96
N PRO A 264 1.20 -18.11 -7.83
CA PRO A 264 0.66 -19.40 -7.41
C PRO A 264 -0.33 -19.94 -8.46
N LEU A 265 -0.30 -21.25 -8.70
CA LEU A 265 -1.34 -21.93 -9.47
C LEU A 265 -2.63 -21.93 -8.64
N GLY A 266 -3.74 -21.54 -9.28
CA GLY A 266 -5.07 -21.49 -8.67
C GLY A 266 -5.80 -22.83 -8.67
#